data_AF-A0A1G2G146-F1
#
_entry.id   AF-A0A1G2G146-F1
#
_cell.length_a   1.000
_cell.length_b   1.000
_cell.length_c   1.000
_cell.angle_alpha   90.00
_cell.angle_beta   90.00
_cell.angle_gamma   90.00
#
_symmetry.space_group_name_H-M   'P 1'
#
loop_
_entity.id
_entity.type
_entity.pdbx_description
1 polymer ?
#
loop_
_entity_poly.entity_id
_entity_poly.type
_entity_poly.pdbx_seq_one_letter_code
_entity_poly.pdbx_strand_id
1 'polypeptide(L)'
;MVKPSYEQAIQLERVWLELKAKLDAHEAQRLIEHFNLVGQIAGGQFDLQPTAQVNRDMRKEGWKLLEHIPRSVASVGALELVSFLEEGEGFISGDETVRRARGLNADYGQEDAEWLLEHQEEIPEEFRKFYLLFPRTVWQGSDGDRRVVCLGWRGRRWDLGFAWLDDGFDSGSRLLRSRK
;
A
#
# COMPACT_ATOMS: atom_id res chain seq x y z
N MET A 1 -11.42 24.45 22.26
CA MET A 1 -10.69 24.30 20.97
C MET A 1 -11.25 25.32 19.98
N VAL A 2 -10.41 26.16 19.38
CA VAL A 2 -10.82 27.12 18.35
C VAL A 2 -10.63 26.45 17.00
N LYS A 3 -11.73 26.09 16.33
CA LYS A 3 -11.67 25.64 14.93
C LYS A 3 -11.27 26.83 14.07
N PRO A 4 -10.43 26.64 13.02
CA PRO A 4 -10.13 27.73 12.11
C PRO A 4 -11.43 28.29 11.53
N SER A 5 -11.49 29.61 11.40
CA SER A 5 -12.61 30.26 10.72
C SER A 5 -12.66 29.79 9.26
N TYR A 6 -13.83 29.92 8.64
CA TYR A 6 -14.02 29.58 7.24
C TYR A 6 -13.01 30.28 6.31
N GLU A 7 -12.68 31.54 6.61
CA GLU A 7 -11.66 32.29 5.87
C GLU A 7 -10.25 31.73 6.07
N GLN A 8 -9.91 31.28 7.29
CA GLN A 8 -8.62 30.64 7.57
C GLN A 8 -8.47 29.30 6.86
N ALA A 9 -9.56 28.52 6.76
CA ALA A 9 -9.57 27.26 6.02
C ALA A 9 -9.33 27.47 4.51
N ILE A 10 -9.99 28.46 3.91
CA ILE A 10 -9.81 28.80 2.49
C ILE A 10 -8.38 29.27 2.20
N GLN A 11 -7.79 30.09 3.09
CA GLN A 11 -6.41 30.55 2.91
C GLN A 11 -5.41 29.40 2.99
N LEU A 12 -5.60 28.47 3.92
CA LEU A 12 -4.79 27.26 4.02
C LEU A 12 -4.90 26.38 2.77
N GLU A 13 -6.12 26.17 2.28
CA GLU A 13 -6.36 25.36 1.08
C GLU A 13 -5.72 25.98 -0.17
N ARG A 14 -5.77 27.30 -0.31
CA ARG A 14 -5.11 28.02 -1.39
C ARG A 14 -3.59 27.90 -1.33
N VAL A 15 -2.99 28.14 -0.17
CA VAL A 15 -1.53 28.00 0.02
C VAL A 15 -1.09 26.57 -0.27
N TRP A 16 -1.90 25.59 0.11
CA TRP A 16 -1.64 24.18 -0.17
C TRP A 16 -1.64 23.85 -1.67
N LEU A 17 -2.61 24.38 -2.42
CA LEU A 17 -2.67 24.20 -3.88
C LEU A 17 -1.47 24.87 -4.58
N GLU A 18 -1.08 26.06 -4.15
CA GLU A 18 0.09 26.77 -4.69
C GLU A 18 1.41 26.03 -4.39
N LEU A 19 1.52 25.37 -3.24
CA LEU A 19 2.66 24.52 -2.88
C LEU A 19 2.68 23.24 -3.71
N LYS A 20 1.54 22.52 -3.83
CA LYS A 20 1.43 21.31 -4.65
C LYS A 20 1.82 21.54 -6.11
N ALA A 21 1.52 22.71 -6.66
CA ALA A 21 1.89 23.05 -8.03
C ALA A 21 3.42 23.22 -8.24
N LYS A 22 4.19 23.35 -7.16
CA LYS A 22 5.64 23.60 -7.18
C LYS A 22 6.48 22.42 -6.70
N LEU A 23 5.84 21.37 -6.20
CA LEU A 23 6.47 20.20 -5.60
C LEU A 23 6.22 18.98 -6.49
N ASP A 24 7.18 18.08 -6.57
CA ASP A 24 6.92 16.78 -7.18
C ASP A 24 6.04 15.90 -6.27
N ALA A 25 5.50 14.80 -6.82
CA ALA A 25 4.57 13.93 -6.09
C ALA A 25 5.17 13.35 -4.79
N HIS A 26 6.47 13.09 -4.77
CA HIS A 26 7.17 12.52 -3.62
C HIS A 26 7.46 13.59 -2.55
N GLU A 27 7.82 14.81 -2.97
CA GLU A 27 7.98 15.95 -2.07
C GLU A 27 6.66 16.39 -1.44
N ALA A 28 5.58 16.43 -2.24
CA ALA A 28 4.24 16.72 -1.76
C ALA A 28 3.79 15.68 -0.73
N GLN A 29 4.06 14.39 -0.98
CA GLN A 29 3.73 13.30 -0.06
C GLN A 29 4.47 13.42 1.27
N ARG A 30 5.78 13.71 1.25
CA ARG A 30 6.58 13.92 2.48
C ARG A 30 6.09 15.12 3.29
N LEU A 31 5.64 16.18 2.62
CA LEU A 31 5.06 17.33 3.30
C LEU A 31 3.71 17.00 3.97
N ILE A 32 2.84 16.23 3.31
CA ILE A 32 1.58 15.74 3.90
C ILE A 32 1.86 14.94 5.17
N GLU A 33 2.80 14.01 5.11
CA GLU A 33 3.18 13.17 6.25
C GLU A 33 3.70 13.99 7.43
N HIS A 34 4.52 15.01 7.14
CA HIS A 34 5.05 15.90 8.17
C HIS A 34 3.95 16.76 8.81
N PHE A 35 3.02 17.31 8.02
CA PHE A 35 1.87 18.06 8.56
C PHE A 35 0.95 17.19 9.41
N ASN A 36 0.70 15.95 9.00
CA ASN A 36 -0.09 15.00 9.77
C ASN A 36 0.58 14.66 11.11
N LEU A 37 1.91 14.48 11.13
CA LEU A 37 2.68 14.24 12.35
C LEU A 37 2.60 15.44 13.31
N VAL A 38 2.75 16.66 12.80
CA VAL A 38 2.62 17.89 13.60
C VAL A 38 1.20 18.04 14.15
N GLY A 39 0.17 17.74 13.35
CA GLY A 39 -1.24 17.77 13.76
C GLY A 39 -1.57 16.77 14.87
N GLN A 40 -0.95 15.59 14.85
CA GLN A 40 -1.07 14.57 15.90
C GLN A 40 -0.38 15.00 17.21
N ILE A 41 0.79 15.64 17.13
CA ILE A 41 1.53 16.14 18.30
C ILE A 41 0.82 17.35 18.94
N ALA A 42 0.18 18.20 18.14
CA ALA A 42 -0.46 19.43 18.60
C ALA A 42 -1.88 19.26 19.19
N GLY A 43 -2.44 18.04 19.19
CA GLY A 43 -3.68 17.74 19.93
C GLY A 43 -4.95 18.43 19.40
N GLY A 44 -5.07 18.67 18.10
CA GLY A 44 -6.26 19.28 17.51
C GLY A 44 -6.42 18.96 16.01
N GLN A 45 -7.11 17.84 15.73
CA GLN A 45 -7.53 17.32 14.42
C GLN A 45 -7.50 18.30 13.25
N PHE A 46 -6.47 18.16 12.42
CA PHE A 46 -6.59 18.33 10.97
C PHE A 46 -6.66 16.92 10.38
N ASP A 47 -7.87 16.43 10.11
CA ASP A 47 -8.09 15.18 9.37
C ASP A 47 -7.90 15.46 7.87
N LEU A 48 -6.63 15.56 7.44
CA LEU A 48 -6.29 15.16 6.08
C LEU A 48 -6.18 13.63 6.11
N GLN A 49 -7.33 12.95 6.17
CA GLN A 49 -7.32 11.52 5.86
C GLN A 49 -6.65 11.39 4.50
N PRO A 50 -5.56 10.60 4.38
CA PRO A 50 -5.19 10.10 3.07
C PRO A 50 -6.45 9.39 2.59
N THR A 51 -7.17 10.00 1.64
CA THR A 51 -8.21 9.30 0.93
C THR A 51 -7.45 8.29 0.10
N ALA A 52 -7.11 7.16 0.72
CA ALA A 52 -6.62 5.97 0.04
C ALA A 52 -7.62 5.75 -1.08
N GLN A 53 -7.25 6.11 -2.30
CA GLN A 53 -8.16 6.05 -3.44
C GLN A 53 -8.05 4.65 -4.01
N VAL A 54 -8.20 3.67 -3.13
CA VAL A 54 -8.19 2.26 -3.47
C VAL A 54 -9.48 1.96 -4.20
N ASN A 55 -9.36 1.43 -5.42
CA ASN A 55 -10.50 1.07 -6.26
C ASN A 55 -11.35 -0.01 -5.57
N ARG A 56 -10.69 -0.98 -4.93
CA ARG A 56 -11.34 -2.03 -4.13
C ARG A 56 -11.35 -1.68 -2.64
N ASP A 57 -12.15 -0.67 -2.29
CA ASP A 57 -12.36 -0.28 -0.90
C ASP A 57 -13.28 -1.26 -0.16
N MET A 58 -12.68 -2.06 0.73
CA MET A 58 -13.37 -3.09 1.51
C MET A 58 -14.14 -2.53 2.71
N ARG A 59 -14.03 -1.23 3.02
CA ARG A 59 -14.85 -0.61 4.10
C ARG A 59 -16.34 -0.75 3.82
N LYS A 60 -16.73 -0.76 2.54
CA LYS A 60 -18.12 -0.97 2.10
C LYS A 60 -18.64 -2.37 2.44
N GLU A 61 -17.74 -3.33 2.62
CA GLU A 61 -18.01 -4.71 3.02
C GLU A 61 -17.88 -4.91 4.55
N GLY A 62 -17.76 -3.82 5.32
CA GLY A 62 -17.63 -3.85 6.77
C GLY A 62 -16.22 -4.15 7.28
N TRP A 63 -15.21 -4.14 6.40
CA TRP A 63 -13.81 -4.35 6.80
C TRP A 63 -13.19 -3.06 7.33
N LYS A 64 -12.14 -3.21 8.14
CA LYS A 64 -11.36 -2.07 8.66
C LYS A 64 -10.03 -2.00 7.95
N LEU A 65 -9.67 -0.81 7.45
CA LEU A 65 -8.32 -0.57 6.95
C LEU A 65 -7.40 -0.31 8.14
N LEU A 66 -6.42 -1.19 8.38
CA LEU A 66 -5.48 -1.08 9.49
C LEU A 66 -4.20 -0.35 9.10
N GLU A 67 -3.68 -0.63 7.91
CA GLU A 67 -2.45 -0.05 7.38
C GLU A 67 -2.61 0.23 5.89
N HIS A 68 -2.01 1.32 5.41
CA HIS A 68 -2.01 1.70 4.00
C HIS A 68 -0.82 2.59 3.66
N ILE A 69 -0.30 2.45 2.45
CA ILE A 69 0.64 3.40 1.84
C ILE A 69 0.13 3.80 0.44
N PRO A 70 0.39 5.04 0.00
CA PRO A 70 0.09 5.46 -1.36
C PRO A 70 0.92 4.68 -2.40
N ARG A 71 0.43 4.66 -3.63
CA ARG A 71 1.15 4.08 -4.78
C ARG A 71 2.56 4.64 -4.93
N SER A 72 3.52 3.77 -5.19
CA SER A 72 4.93 4.11 -5.43
C SER A 72 5.57 3.36 -6.61
N VAL A 73 4.91 2.36 -7.19
CA VAL A 73 5.38 1.71 -8.43
C VAL A 73 5.45 2.72 -9.58
N ALA A 74 6.60 2.80 -10.23
CA ALA A 74 6.82 3.71 -11.36
C ALA A 74 6.56 3.04 -12.72
N SER A 75 6.98 1.77 -12.88
CA SER A 75 6.81 1.02 -14.12
C SER A 75 6.87 -0.50 -13.87
N VAL A 76 6.20 -1.29 -14.72
CA VAL A 76 6.21 -2.76 -14.62
C VAL A 76 7.60 -3.33 -14.95
N GLY A 77 8.24 -2.82 -16.00
CA GLY A 77 9.55 -3.31 -16.47
C GLY A 77 10.70 -3.11 -15.46
N ALA A 78 10.53 -2.23 -14.47
CA ALA A 78 11.50 -2.02 -13.41
C ALA A 78 11.31 -2.96 -12.21
N LEU A 79 10.32 -3.85 -12.22
CA LEU A 79 10.06 -4.74 -11.08
C LEU A 79 10.90 -6.01 -11.12
N GLU A 80 11.22 -6.50 -9.93
CA GLU A 80 11.79 -7.83 -9.71
C GLU A 80 11.10 -8.56 -8.57
N LEU A 81 11.09 -9.90 -8.66
CA LEU A 81 10.57 -10.79 -7.62
C LEU A 81 11.62 -10.95 -6.52
N VAL A 82 11.18 -10.86 -5.27
CA VAL A 82 12.04 -11.07 -4.10
C VAL A 82 11.44 -12.12 -3.19
N SER A 83 12.28 -13.07 -2.75
CA SER A 83 11.92 -14.02 -1.69
C SER A 83 12.01 -13.33 -0.33
N PHE A 84 11.02 -13.57 0.52
CA PHE A 84 11.07 -13.23 1.95
C PHE A 84 11.60 -14.41 2.79
N LEU A 85 11.68 -15.61 2.22
CA LEU A 85 12.24 -16.79 2.86
C LEU A 85 13.76 -16.78 2.75
N GLU A 86 14.42 -17.07 3.87
CA GLU A 86 15.85 -17.31 3.99
C GLU A 86 16.17 -18.79 3.73
N GLU A 87 17.46 -19.13 3.67
CA GLU A 87 17.90 -20.50 3.40
C GLU A 87 17.41 -21.47 4.47
N GLY A 88 16.79 -22.57 4.03
CA GLY A 88 16.22 -23.60 4.90
C GLY A 88 14.79 -23.32 5.37
N GLU A 89 14.24 -22.15 5.09
CA GLU A 89 12.85 -21.83 5.42
C GLU A 89 11.89 -22.25 4.31
N GLY A 90 10.86 -23.02 4.66
CA GLY A 90 9.75 -23.35 3.75
C GLY A 90 8.54 -22.44 3.92
N PHE A 91 8.43 -21.77 5.07
CA PHE A 91 7.24 -21.04 5.52
C PHE A 91 7.60 -20.10 6.67
N ILE A 92 6.99 -18.91 6.71
CA ILE A 92 7.08 -17.96 7.83
C ILE A 92 5.71 -17.32 8.14
N SER A 93 5.55 -16.76 9.33
CA SER A 93 4.34 -16.01 9.70
C SER A 93 4.18 -14.75 8.85
N GLY A 94 2.94 -14.29 8.67
CA GLY A 94 2.68 -13.12 7.84
C GLY A 94 3.25 -11.83 8.43
N ASP A 95 3.23 -11.68 9.75
CA ASP A 95 3.89 -10.55 10.43
C ASP A 95 5.39 -10.50 10.12
N GLU A 96 6.05 -11.67 10.07
CA GLU A 96 7.46 -11.77 9.69
C GLU A 96 7.66 -11.46 8.21
N THR A 97 6.76 -11.90 7.32
CA THR A 97 6.76 -11.51 5.90
C THR A 97 6.68 -10.00 5.72
N VAL A 98 5.77 -9.31 6.44
CA VAL A 98 5.64 -7.85 6.40
C VAL A 98 6.91 -7.17 6.92
N ARG A 99 7.47 -7.67 8.03
CA ARG A 99 8.72 -7.15 8.60
C ARG A 99 9.88 -7.25 7.60
N ARG A 100 10.04 -8.41 6.97
CA ARG A 100 11.11 -8.65 5.99
C ARG A 100 10.89 -7.88 4.70
N ALA A 101 9.65 -7.73 4.25
CA ALA A 101 9.33 -6.90 3.08
C ALA A 101 9.87 -5.48 3.24
N ARG A 102 9.68 -4.86 4.41
CA ARG A 102 10.22 -3.53 4.72
C ARG A 102 11.75 -3.51 4.69
N GLY A 103 12.39 -4.53 5.27
CA GLY A 103 13.86 -4.65 5.24
C GLY A 103 14.45 -4.83 3.84
N LEU A 104 13.66 -5.41 2.93
CA LEU A 104 14.04 -5.67 1.53
C LEU A 104 13.67 -4.53 0.58
N ASN A 105 12.99 -3.49 1.06
CA ASN A 105 12.31 -2.44 0.28
C ASN A 105 11.36 -3.05 -0.77
N ALA A 106 10.64 -4.10 -0.39
CA ALA A 106 9.75 -4.87 -1.24
C ALA A 106 8.32 -4.85 -0.69
N ASP A 107 7.89 -3.68 -0.21
CA ASP A 107 6.71 -3.48 0.61
C ASP A 107 5.65 -2.62 -0.09
N TYR A 108 5.31 -2.94 -1.34
CA TYR A 108 4.23 -2.23 -2.04
C TYR A 108 2.84 -2.43 -1.39
N GLY A 109 1.92 -1.51 -1.68
CA GLY A 109 0.56 -1.47 -1.14
C GLY A 109 -0.52 -1.81 -2.17
N GLN A 110 -1.79 -1.67 -1.77
CA GLN A 110 -2.95 -1.99 -2.61
C GLN A 110 -3.03 -1.14 -3.88
N GLU A 111 -2.74 0.16 -3.79
CA GLU A 111 -2.78 1.02 -4.97
C GLU A 111 -1.74 0.61 -6.02
N ASP A 112 -0.61 0.04 -5.60
CA ASP A 112 0.38 -0.55 -6.50
C ASP A 112 -0.17 -1.82 -7.17
N ALA A 113 -0.85 -2.68 -6.41
CA ALA A 113 -1.50 -3.89 -6.93
C ALA A 113 -2.58 -3.55 -7.97
N GLU A 114 -3.41 -2.54 -7.68
CA GLU A 114 -4.47 -2.08 -8.57
C GLU A 114 -3.90 -1.44 -9.84
N TRP A 115 -2.86 -0.61 -9.70
CA TRP A 115 -2.15 -0.05 -10.86
C TRP A 115 -1.52 -1.15 -11.74
N LEU A 116 -0.96 -2.19 -11.13
CA LEU A 116 -0.44 -3.35 -11.86
C LEU A 116 -1.53 -4.12 -12.60
N LEU A 117 -2.75 -4.21 -12.06
CA LEU A 117 -3.87 -4.82 -12.78
C LEU A 117 -4.28 -4.03 -14.04
N GLU A 118 -4.16 -2.71 -14.00
CA GLU A 118 -4.40 -1.85 -15.18
C GLU A 118 -3.34 -2.06 -16.27
N HIS A 119 -2.13 -2.47 -15.88
CA HIS A 119 -0.98 -2.73 -16.77
C HIS A 119 -0.63 -4.22 -16.86
N GLN A 120 -1.61 -5.11 -16.63
CA GLN A 120 -1.34 -6.52 -16.36
C GLN A 120 -0.69 -7.29 -17.52
N GLU A 121 -0.87 -6.80 -18.75
CA GLU A 121 -0.25 -7.36 -19.96
C GLU A 121 1.27 -7.13 -20.01
N GLU A 122 1.78 -6.16 -19.27
CA GLU A 122 3.21 -5.87 -19.15
C GLU A 122 3.88 -6.73 -18.06
N ILE A 123 3.09 -7.38 -17.19
CA ILE A 123 3.64 -8.19 -16.11
C ILE A 123 4.31 -9.43 -16.69
N PRO A 124 5.60 -9.68 -16.41
CA PRO A 124 6.33 -10.78 -17.01
C PRO A 124 5.68 -12.14 -16.73
N GLU A 125 5.69 -13.03 -17.73
CA GLU A 125 5.02 -14.33 -17.62
C GLU A 125 5.60 -15.20 -16.49
N GLU A 126 6.88 -15.04 -16.17
CA GLU A 126 7.53 -15.77 -15.09
C GLU A 126 6.98 -15.42 -13.69
N PHE A 127 6.32 -14.27 -13.54
CA PHE A 127 5.68 -13.87 -12.28
C PHE A 127 4.42 -14.69 -12.01
N ARG A 128 3.77 -15.21 -13.06
CA ARG A 128 2.49 -15.95 -12.99
C ARG A 128 2.55 -17.23 -12.16
N LYS A 129 3.77 -17.70 -11.83
CA LYS A 129 4.01 -18.87 -10.97
C LYS A 129 3.79 -18.57 -9.47
N PHE A 130 3.73 -17.30 -9.10
CA PHE A 130 3.69 -16.86 -7.71
C PHE A 130 2.41 -16.07 -7.39
N TYR A 131 2.01 -16.10 -6.12
CA TYR A 131 1.16 -15.06 -5.57
C TYR A 131 2.03 -13.84 -5.24
N LEU A 132 1.72 -12.70 -5.86
CA LEU A 132 2.43 -11.44 -5.61
C LEU A 132 1.79 -10.77 -4.40
N LEU A 133 2.55 -10.58 -3.33
CA LEU A 133 2.06 -10.00 -2.07
C LEU A 133 2.33 -8.49 -2.02
N PHE A 134 1.36 -7.75 -1.49
CA PHE A 134 1.41 -6.30 -1.29
C PHE A 134 1.19 -6.00 0.20
N PRO A 135 2.24 -6.18 1.03
CA PRO A 135 2.10 -6.27 2.48
C PRO A 135 1.79 -4.94 3.17
N ARG A 136 1.91 -3.80 2.48
CA ARG A 136 1.72 -2.46 3.09
C ARG A 136 0.30 -1.92 3.00
N THR A 137 -0.64 -2.76 2.58
CA THR A 137 -2.05 -2.53 2.86
C THR A 137 -2.59 -3.72 3.63
N VAL A 138 -2.98 -3.47 4.89
CA VAL A 138 -3.54 -4.49 5.78
C VAL A 138 -5.00 -4.16 6.05
N TRP A 139 -5.86 -5.10 5.73
CA TRP A 139 -7.27 -5.08 6.07
C TRP A 139 -7.55 -6.03 7.23
N GLN A 140 -8.51 -5.68 8.07
CA GLN A 140 -9.15 -6.60 8.99
C GLN A 140 -10.55 -6.90 8.48
N GLY A 141 -10.83 -8.18 8.23
CA GLY A 141 -12.16 -8.61 7.82
C GLY A 141 -13.17 -8.53 8.94
N SER A 142 -14.43 -8.77 8.60
CA SER A 142 -15.54 -8.81 9.57
C SER A 142 -15.42 -9.97 10.57
N ASP A 143 -14.63 -11.00 10.25
CA ASP A 143 -14.25 -12.11 11.14
C ASP A 143 -13.13 -11.76 12.13
N GLY A 144 -12.50 -10.59 11.97
CA GLY A 144 -11.41 -10.13 12.84
C GLY A 144 -10.02 -10.50 12.31
N ASP A 145 -9.94 -11.36 11.30
CA ASP A 145 -8.67 -11.84 10.74
C ASP A 145 -8.04 -10.81 9.80
N ARG A 146 -6.71 -10.71 9.88
CA ARG A 146 -5.92 -9.74 9.12
C ARG A 146 -5.57 -10.30 7.76
N ARG A 147 -5.59 -9.44 6.76
CA ARG A 147 -5.33 -9.79 5.37
C ARG A 147 -4.51 -8.75 4.66
N VAL A 148 -3.62 -9.21 3.80
CA VAL A 148 -2.86 -8.36 2.87
C VAL A 148 -3.37 -8.54 1.46
N VAL A 149 -3.15 -7.54 0.62
CA VAL A 149 -3.51 -7.62 -0.79
C VAL A 149 -2.57 -8.57 -1.53
N CYS A 150 -3.12 -9.35 -2.45
CA CYS A 150 -2.34 -10.20 -3.32
C CYS A 150 -2.87 -10.22 -4.76
N LEU A 151 -1.98 -10.47 -5.72
CA LEU A 151 -2.34 -10.78 -7.10
C LEU A 151 -2.01 -12.25 -7.39
N GLY A 152 -2.94 -12.95 -8.03
CA GLY A 152 -2.74 -14.31 -8.50
C GLY A 152 -3.09 -14.44 -9.99
N TRP A 153 -2.33 -15.25 -10.73
CA TRP A 153 -2.65 -15.56 -12.11
C TRP A 153 -3.66 -16.72 -12.19
N ARG A 154 -4.88 -16.44 -12.65
CA ARG A 154 -5.96 -17.43 -12.80
C ARG A 154 -6.79 -17.11 -14.04
N GLY A 155 -7.27 -18.15 -14.74
CA GLY A 155 -8.17 -17.95 -15.87
C GLY A 155 -7.61 -17.10 -17.02
N ARG A 156 -6.28 -17.11 -17.22
CA ARG A 156 -5.55 -16.29 -18.21
C ARG A 156 -5.53 -14.78 -17.93
N ARG A 157 -5.68 -14.37 -16.67
CA ARG A 157 -5.54 -12.97 -16.25
C ARG A 157 -5.01 -12.88 -14.82
N TRP A 158 -4.60 -11.69 -14.41
CA TRP A 158 -4.32 -11.40 -13.01
C TRP A 158 -5.62 -11.03 -12.29
N ASP A 159 -5.83 -11.59 -11.09
CA ASP A 159 -6.95 -11.27 -10.22
C ASP A 159 -6.43 -10.76 -8.88
N LEU A 160 -7.06 -9.71 -8.34
CA LEU A 160 -6.79 -9.18 -7.01
C LEU A 160 -7.60 -9.92 -5.94
N GLY A 161 -6.90 -10.31 -4.87
CA GLY A 161 -7.45 -10.98 -3.70
C GLY A 161 -6.87 -10.44 -2.40
N PHE A 162 -7.32 -11.06 -1.30
CA PHE A 162 -6.88 -10.75 0.06
C PHE A 162 -6.41 -12.04 0.71
N ALA A 163 -5.11 -12.14 0.99
CA ALA A 163 -4.51 -13.32 1.59
C ALA A 163 -4.44 -13.17 3.11
N TRP A 164 -4.69 -14.25 3.83
CA TRP A 164 -4.71 -14.31 5.28
C TRP A 164 -3.31 -14.07 5.83
N LEU A 165 -3.13 -12.97 6.54
CA LEU A 165 -1.85 -12.62 7.15
C LEU A 165 -1.53 -13.56 8.32
N ASP A 166 -2.55 -13.96 9.05
CA ASP A 166 -2.41 -14.81 10.25
C ASP A 166 -2.05 -16.26 9.90
N ASP A 167 -2.29 -16.71 8.65
CA ASP A 167 -1.93 -18.04 8.14
C ASP A 167 -0.47 -18.15 7.68
N GLY A 168 0.25 -17.04 7.54
CA GLY A 168 1.62 -17.02 7.01
C GLY A 168 1.72 -17.33 5.52
N PHE A 169 2.98 -17.41 5.04
CA PHE A 169 3.28 -17.55 3.61
C PHE A 169 4.47 -18.47 3.36
N ASP A 170 4.44 -19.15 2.22
CA ASP A 170 5.44 -20.13 1.79
C ASP A 170 6.13 -19.72 0.48
N SER A 171 6.89 -20.66 -0.08
CA SER A 171 7.64 -20.48 -1.32
C SER A 171 6.76 -20.23 -2.57
N GLY A 172 5.44 -20.37 -2.49
CA GLY A 172 4.48 -20.02 -3.54
C GLY A 172 4.19 -18.52 -3.64
N SER A 173 4.65 -17.71 -2.68
CA SER A 173 4.46 -16.26 -2.66
C SER A 173 5.76 -15.50 -2.93
N ARG A 174 5.66 -14.33 -3.56
CA ARG A 174 6.79 -13.42 -3.78
C ARG A 174 6.41 -11.97 -3.46
N LEU A 175 7.40 -11.22 -3.02
CA LEU A 175 7.32 -9.76 -2.93
C LEU A 175 7.82 -9.14 -4.23
N LEU A 176 7.53 -7.86 -4.40
CA LEU A 176 7.97 -7.06 -5.52
C LEU A 176 8.77 -5.87 -5.00
N ARG A 177 9.84 -5.51 -5.70
CA ARG A 177 10.54 -4.22 -5.53
C ARG A 177 11.03 -3.68 -6.87
N SER A 178 11.37 -2.40 -6.89
CA SER A 178 12.14 -1.80 -7.99
C SER A 178 13.54 -2.39 -8.06
N ARG A 179 13.98 -2.71 -9.28
CA ARG A 179 15.38 -3.00 -9.60
C ARG A 179 16.25 -1.79 -9.26
N LYS A 180 17.47 -2.06 -8.81
CA LYS A 180 18.51 -1.04 -8.62
C LYS A 180 19.13 -0.62 -9.93
#